data_AF-A0A932W7X3-F1
#
_entry.id   AF-A0A932W7X3-F1
#
_cell.length_a   1.000
_cell.length_b   1.000
_cell.length_c   1.000
_cell.angle_alpha   90.00
_cell.angle_beta   90.00
_cell.angle_gamma   90.00
#
_symmetry.space_group_name_H-M   'P 1'
#
loop_
_entity.id
_entity.type
_entity.pdbx_description
1 polymer ?
#
loop_
_entity_poly.entity_id
_entity_poly.type
_entity_poly.pdbx_seq_one_letter_code
_entity_poly.pdbx_strand_id
1 'polypeptide(L)'
;MDHRSLPKRSALSLAALCVCLLACGGNTASVAVNSSLAAAPTATLIPLASAPVADTVNLNGPRSRYSLRRAGSTYFITDLNSSTTSSYSNINKIAFSDMSVNLKIVDLLPQLSEAQLQSLIELYIAFFNRTPDADGMVYWMGELINGRSIATIAENFYQAGRLYPDLTGYSANMSSADFIRIVYKNVLGRTGNTAPNDTEVNYWAKELDLGTQSRSSIINAMLVSARTFANDATYGWVTTLLNNKISVGRFVAIDQGITYLNNQDNISISMATVAAVSASDTSQALATLALKDTQFSLSTNGTSSTTGVNCQINYSAYNSSSKVMATSMYNWTCSSSLRTLSGNGIPDHAVIDGNFATPISAQVLNVNMPLAPALTSGQTSATGHIGYAMNGVKFDPATAGTCKSSATGTGMGSGCVMVAGQDPWKIEAIGGAFVFGVDSNNAHVQPNGQYHYHGLPEGVITKLNKGKAMTLVGFAKDGFPIYARYGYNIANDSTSGVRLMLPSYAKKSTPDAGRPSTSIFPMGTFTQDFEYRANAGDLDDCNGRYGVTPEFPKGIYHYYITESFPYVQRCVKGSL
;
A
#
# COMPACT_ATOMS: atom_id res chain seq x y z
N MET A 1 -60.90 30.35 4.99
CA MET A 1 -60.03 29.25 5.46
C MET A 1 -59.00 29.05 4.35
N ASP A 2 -57.76 29.47 4.60
CA ASP A 2 -56.80 29.79 3.53
C ASP A 2 -55.45 29.14 3.83
N HIS A 3 -55.14 28.02 3.16
CA HIS A 3 -53.90 27.26 3.37
C HIS A 3 -52.86 27.66 2.34
N ARG A 4 -51.99 28.62 2.69
CA ARG A 4 -50.83 28.97 1.88
C ARG A 4 -49.65 28.03 2.13
N SER A 5 -49.04 27.58 1.04
CA SER A 5 -47.77 26.85 1.00
C SER A 5 -46.58 27.73 1.41
N LEU A 6 -45.64 27.19 2.17
CA LEU A 6 -44.31 27.77 2.41
C LEU A 6 -43.21 26.85 1.83
N PRO A 7 -42.14 27.39 1.22
CA PRO A 7 -41.09 26.60 0.59
C PRO A 7 -40.08 26.05 1.60
N LYS A 8 -39.56 24.84 1.33
CA LYS A 8 -38.46 24.23 2.09
C LYS A 8 -37.18 25.07 1.94
N ARG A 9 -36.59 25.53 3.05
CA ARG A 9 -35.21 26.03 3.07
C ARG A 9 -34.24 24.89 3.34
N SER A 10 -33.14 24.87 2.60
CA SER A 10 -32.02 23.94 2.75
C SER A 10 -31.30 24.14 4.09
N ALA A 11 -31.08 23.05 4.83
CA ALA A 11 -30.26 23.08 6.03
C ALA A 11 -28.77 23.03 5.64
N LEU A 12 -28.02 24.12 5.92
CA LEU A 12 -26.58 24.03 6.10
C LEU A 12 -26.31 23.40 7.47
N SER A 13 -25.81 22.16 7.50
CA SER A 13 -25.35 21.52 8.73
C SER A 13 -23.89 21.85 9.00
N LEU A 14 -23.66 23.00 9.63
CA LEU A 14 -22.35 23.39 10.17
C LEU A 14 -22.25 22.90 11.64
N ALA A 15 -21.59 21.76 11.86
CA ALA A 15 -21.31 21.20 13.19
C ALA A 15 -20.11 20.23 13.10
N ALA A 16 -19.15 20.18 14.03
CA ALA A 16 -19.01 20.92 15.28
C ALA A 16 -17.54 21.28 15.58
N LEU A 17 -17.33 22.44 16.19
CA LEU A 17 -16.06 22.87 16.78
C LEU A 17 -16.22 22.83 18.31
N CYS A 18 -15.31 22.17 19.02
CA CYS A 18 -15.26 22.14 20.49
C CYS A 18 -13.77 21.91 20.88
N VAL A 19 -12.95 22.88 21.31
CA VAL A 19 -13.04 23.90 22.38
C VAL A 19 -12.68 23.33 23.77
N CYS A 20 -11.38 23.50 24.11
CA CYS A 20 -10.82 23.88 25.44
C CYS A 20 -10.60 22.78 26.53
N LEU A 21 -9.70 22.93 27.53
CA LEU A 21 -8.77 24.02 27.94
C LEU A 21 -7.65 23.50 28.88
N LEU A 22 -6.74 24.44 29.25
CA LEU A 22 -5.71 24.49 30.31
C LEU A 22 -4.26 24.11 29.93
N ALA A 23 -3.20 24.62 30.59
CA ALA A 23 -2.87 25.99 31.07
C ALA A 23 -1.44 26.02 31.70
N CYS A 24 -0.76 27.18 31.65
CA CYS A 24 0.53 27.53 32.34
C CYS A 24 1.77 26.69 31.92
N GLY A 25 2.99 27.18 31.79
CA GLY A 25 3.67 28.48 32.09
C GLY A 25 5.09 28.11 32.57
N GLY A 26 6.21 28.77 32.28
CA GLY A 26 6.51 30.04 31.63
C GLY A 26 7.70 30.67 32.38
N ASN A 27 8.86 30.89 31.74
CA ASN A 27 9.84 31.87 32.22
C ASN A 27 10.91 32.25 31.18
N THR A 28 11.35 33.51 31.27
CA THR A 28 12.31 34.15 30.36
C THR A 28 13.74 34.13 30.89
N ALA A 29 14.73 33.92 30.02
CA ALA A 29 16.10 34.36 30.25
C ALA A 29 16.80 34.70 28.93
N SER A 30 17.22 35.96 28.77
CA SER A 30 18.00 36.45 27.64
C SER A 30 19.51 36.31 27.90
N VAL A 31 20.27 35.78 26.94
CA VAL A 31 21.74 35.94 26.90
C VAL A 31 22.17 36.22 25.45
N ALA A 32 23.17 37.11 25.30
CA ALA A 32 23.61 37.64 24.03
C ALA A 32 24.93 37.00 23.53
N VAL A 33 25.05 36.92 22.20
CA VAL A 33 26.29 37.06 21.39
C VAL A 33 27.52 36.24 21.80
N ASN A 34 27.97 35.33 20.91
CA ASN A 34 29.29 35.53 20.29
C ASN A 34 29.48 34.82 18.94
N SER A 35 30.25 35.46 18.06
CA SER A 35 30.66 34.95 16.75
C SER A 35 32.14 34.65 16.73
N SER A 36 32.54 33.44 16.36
CA SER A 36 33.92 33.16 15.94
C SER A 36 33.96 32.00 14.94
N LEU A 37 34.61 32.23 13.79
CA LEU A 37 35.00 31.15 12.89
C LEU A 37 36.33 30.59 13.38
N ALA A 38 36.45 29.26 13.44
CA ALA A 38 37.72 28.56 13.62
C ALA A 38 38.03 27.74 12.36
N ALA A 39 39.24 27.91 11.83
CA ALA A 39 39.68 27.21 10.63
C ALA A 39 40.04 25.74 10.92
N ALA A 40 39.84 24.86 9.93
CA ALA A 40 40.22 23.45 10.03
C ALA A 40 41.73 23.26 9.81
N PRO A 41 42.42 22.43 10.63
CA PRO A 41 43.82 22.08 10.41
C PRO A 41 43.96 20.97 9.34
N THR A 42 44.91 21.15 8.42
CA THR A 42 45.34 20.15 7.44
C THR A 42 46.29 19.13 8.04
N ALA A 43 46.18 17.85 7.65
CA ALA A 43 47.16 16.82 7.94
C ALA A 43 47.55 16.05 6.66
N THR A 44 48.86 15.95 6.40
CA THR A 44 49.46 15.23 5.27
C THR A 44 49.68 13.73 5.57
N LEU A 45 49.49 12.88 4.56
CA LEU A 45 49.69 11.43 4.60
C LEU A 45 50.91 10.99 3.76
N ILE A 46 51.66 9.99 4.23
CA ILE A 46 52.41 9.03 3.39
C ILE A 46 52.44 7.66 4.12
N PRO A 47 52.67 6.50 3.44
CA PRO A 47 51.54 5.60 3.18
C PRO A 47 51.81 4.12 3.52
N LEU A 48 50.78 3.28 3.41
CA LEU A 48 50.86 1.99 2.69
C LEU A 48 49.45 1.58 2.21
N ALA A 49 49.35 0.95 1.04
CA ALA A 49 48.10 0.91 0.29
C ALA A 49 47.11 -0.18 0.73
N SER A 50 45.89 0.26 1.08
CA SER A 50 44.65 -0.46 0.80
C SER A 50 43.78 0.39 -0.13
N ALA A 51 43.04 -0.23 -1.04
CA ALA A 51 42.15 0.52 -1.92
C ALA A 51 41.01 1.17 -1.10
N PRO A 52 40.63 2.43 -1.38
CA PRO A 52 39.59 3.11 -0.62
C PRO A 52 38.24 2.40 -0.78
N VAL A 53 37.49 2.32 0.33
CA VAL A 53 36.10 1.90 0.33
C VAL A 53 35.32 2.85 -0.59
N ALA A 54 34.56 2.30 -1.53
CA ALA A 54 33.84 3.12 -2.52
C ALA A 54 32.60 3.77 -1.89
N ASP A 55 32.73 4.98 -1.34
CA ASP A 55 31.59 5.74 -0.82
C ASP A 55 30.47 5.96 -1.86
N THR A 56 30.82 6.01 -3.15
CA THR A 56 29.87 6.19 -4.26
C THR A 56 30.20 5.27 -5.43
N VAL A 57 29.20 4.58 -5.96
CA VAL A 57 29.27 3.87 -7.24
C VAL A 57 28.81 4.80 -8.36
N ASN A 58 29.68 5.09 -9.33
CA ASN A 58 29.34 5.93 -10.49
C ASN A 58 28.97 5.04 -11.69
N LEU A 59 27.82 5.31 -12.32
CA LEU A 59 27.28 4.52 -13.43
C LEU A 59 27.08 5.39 -14.69
N ASN A 60 27.38 4.80 -15.84
CA ASN A 60 27.41 5.51 -17.13
C ASN A 60 26.02 5.56 -17.78
N GLY A 61 25.24 6.59 -17.44
CA GLY A 61 23.95 6.89 -18.05
C GLY A 61 22.83 7.08 -17.03
N PRO A 62 21.58 7.26 -17.50
CA PRO A 62 20.46 7.63 -16.64
C PRO A 62 20.00 6.48 -15.76
N ARG A 63 19.34 6.79 -14.64
CA ARG A 63 18.76 5.81 -13.70
C ARG A 63 17.83 4.80 -14.39
N SER A 64 17.14 5.22 -15.44
CA SER A 64 16.23 4.40 -16.26
C SER A 64 16.91 3.33 -17.14
N ARG A 65 18.25 3.36 -17.27
CA ARG A 65 19.05 2.29 -17.90
C ARG A 65 19.27 1.09 -16.98
N TYR A 66 19.08 1.25 -15.67
CA TYR A 66 19.50 0.28 -14.67
C TYR A 66 18.32 -0.29 -13.88
N SER A 67 18.47 -1.54 -13.43
CA SER A 67 17.60 -2.17 -12.43
C SER A 67 18.42 -2.44 -11.17
N LEU A 68 17.90 -2.04 -10.02
CA LEU A 68 18.52 -2.20 -8.72
C LEU A 68 17.75 -3.25 -7.91
N ARG A 69 18.47 -4.05 -7.12
CA ARG A 69 17.90 -4.98 -6.14
C ARG A 69 18.77 -4.97 -4.89
N ARG A 70 18.14 -4.95 -3.71
CA ARG A 70 18.85 -5.01 -2.43
C ARG A 70 18.63 -6.37 -1.76
N ALA A 71 19.69 -6.97 -1.20
CA ALA A 71 19.60 -8.10 -0.29
C ALA A 71 20.53 -7.87 0.91
N GLY A 72 19.96 -7.60 2.09
CA GLY A 72 20.73 -7.20 3.27
C GLY A 72 21.47 -5.88 3.03
N SER A 73 22.80 -5.89 3.21
CA SER A 73 23.70 -4.76 2.92
C SER A 73 24.26 -4.76 1.49
N THR A 74 23.88 -5.73 0.65
CA THR A 74 24.39 -5.87 -0.72
C THR A 74 23.39 -5.33 -1.74
N TYR A 75 23.88 -4.53 -2.67
CA TYR A 75 23.14 -3.94 -3.79
C TYR A 75 23.58 -4.58 -5.10
N PHE A 76 22.63 -5.15 -5.83
CA PHE A 76 22.79 -5.71 -7.16
C PHE A 76 22.30 -4.68 -8.17
N ILE A 77 23.12 -4.34 -9.14
CA ILE A 77 22.85 -3.35 -10.17
C ILE A 77 23.01 -4.02 -11.52
N THR A 78 21.93 -4.09 -12.29
CA THR A 78 21.89 -4.66 -13.63
C THR A 78 21.79 -3.54 -14.66
N ASP A 79 22.75 -3.48 -15.58
CA ASP A 79 22.66 -2.64 -16.78
C ASP A 79 21.74 -3.33 -17.80
N LEU A 80 20.59 -2.74 -18.09
CA LEU A 80 19.57 -3.35 -18.95
C LEU A 80 20.01 -3.42 -20.42
N ASN A 81 21.00 -2.62 -20.85
CA ASN A 81 21.51 -2.67 -22.22
C ASN A 81 22.47 -3.83 -22.45
N SER A 82 23.25 -4.21 -21.43
CA SER A 82 24.25 -5.30 -21.51
C SER A 82 23.82 -6.57 -20.77
N SER A 83 22.69 -6.53 -20.06
CA SER A 83 22.22 -7.57 -19.12
C SER A 83 23.25 -7.98 -18.06
N THR A 84 24.28 -7.14 -17.83
CA THR A 84 25.36 -7.43 -16.89
C THR A 84 24.98 -6.96 -15.49
N THR A 85 25.09 -7.84 -14.50
CA THR A 85 24.81 -7.52 -13.09
C THR A 85 26.12 -7.41 -12.30
N SER A 86 26.27 -6.33 -11.54
CA SER A 86 27.36 -6.14 -10.57
C SER A 86 26.81 -6.05 -9.15
N SER A 87 27.58 -6.48 -8.15
CA SER A 87 27.19 -6.44 -6.73
C SER A 87 28.13 -5.54 -5.92
N TYR A 88 27.55 -4.69 -5.07
CA TYR A 88 28.26 -3.72 -4.24
C TYR A 88 27.80 -3.79 -2.80
N SER A 89 28.72 -3.62 -1.86
CA SER A 89 28.46 -3.58 -0.41
C SER A 89 29.32 -2.48 0.22
N ASN A 90 28.91 -1.95 1.38
CA ASN A 90 29.57 -0.84 2.06
C ASN A 90 29.67 0.44 1.20
N ILE A 91 28.60 0.71 0.43
CA ILE A 91 28.48 1.89 -0.44
C ILE A 91 27.39 2.82 0.12
N ASN A 92 27.62 4.14 0.06
CA ASN A 92 26.71 5.15 0.63
C ASN A 92 25.81 5.81 -0.42
N LYS A 93 26.20 5.77 -1.71
CA LYS A 93 25.47 6.42 -2.81
C LYS A 93 25.69 5.67 -4.13
N ILE A 94 24.68 5.69 -5.01
CA ILE A 94 24.81 5.28 -6.41
C ILE A 94 24.52 6.52 -7.26
N ALA A 95 25.44 6.93 -8.13
CA ALA A 95 25.31 8.08 -9.00
C ALA A 95 25.07 7.65 -10.45
N PHE A 96 24.11 8.31 -11.09
CA PHE A 96 23.74 8.16 -12.50
C PHE A 96 23.99 9.50 -13.21
N SER A 97 23.75 9.59 -14.52
CA SER A 97 23.95 10.83 -15.27
C SER A 97 22.84 11.87 -15.10
N ASP A 98 21.72 11.50 -14.48
CA ASP A 98 20.49 12.30 -14.30
C ASP A 98 20.11 12.52 -12.82
N MET A 99 20.39 11.53 -11.97
CA MET A 99 20.08 11.56 -10.54
C MET A 99 21.05 10.68 -9.74
N SER A 100 20.78 10.53 -8.45
CA SER A 100 21.50 9.64 -7.56
C SER A 100 20.54 8.95 -6.57
N VAL A 101 20.96 7.78 -6.08
CA VAL A 101 20.28 7.00 -5.05
C VAL A 101 21.10 7.07 -3.76
N ASN A 102 20.56 7.66 -2.71
CA ASN A 102 21.21 7.83 -1.41
C ASN A 102 20.89 6.64 -0.49
N LEU A 103 21.91 5.85 -0.16
CA LEU A 103 21.76 4.58 0.55
C LEU A 103 21.77 4.74 2.07
N LYS A 104 22.22 5.89 2.60
CA LYS A 104 22.27 6.17 4.04
C LYS A 104 20.90 6.17 4.73
N ILE A 105 19.83 6.26 3.94
CA ILE A 105 18.45 6.07 4.40
C ILE A 105 18.30 4.74 5.14
N VAL A 106 18.96 3.67 4.67
CA VAL A 106 18.94 2.35 5.30
C VAL A 106 19.43 2.38 6.75
N ASP A 107 20.41 3.23 7.06
CA ASP A 107 21.03 3.31 8.39
C ASP A 107 20.20 4.19 9.36
N LEU A 108 19.46 5.16 8.83
CA LEU A 108 18.63 6.08 9.60
C LEU A 108 17.20 5.55 9.83
N LEU A 109 16.65 4.76 8.91
CA LEU A 109 15.29 4.22 9.01
C LEU A 109 14.99 3.49 10.34
N PRO A 110 15.86 2.62 10.88
CA PRO A 110 15.59 1.92 12.14
C PRO A 110 15.54 2.83 13.39
N GLN A 111 15.95 4.10 13.26
CA GLN A 111 16.06 5.05 14.37
C GLN A 111 14.86 6.02 14.45
N LEU A 112 13.91 5.90 13.51
CA LEU A 112 12.75 6.79 13.39
C LEU A 112 11.45 5.98 13.24
N SER A 113 10.38 6.49 13.82
CA SER A 113 9.03 5.97 13.57
C SER A 113 8.50 6.42 12.20
N GLU A 114 7.63 5.61 11.58
CA GLU A 114 6.92 6.03 10.35
C GLU A 114 6.12 7.34 10.56
N ALA A 115 5.63 7.61 11.77
CA ALA A 115 4.98 8.87 12.11
C ALA A 115 5.93 10.08 12.01
N GLN A 116 7.20 9.93 12.40
CA GLN A 116 8.24 10.96 12.22
C GLN A 116 8.60 11.13 10.74
N LEU A 117 8.74 10.02 10.00
CA LEU A 117 9.03 10.07 8.55
C LEU A 117 7.88 10.74 7.79
N GLN A 118 6.64 10.36 8.08
CA GLN A 118 5.43 10.96 7.52
C GLN A 118 5.34 12.45 7.87
N SER A 119 5.62 12.84 9.11
CA SER A 119 5.65 14.25 9.51
C SER A 119 6.63 15.06 8.65
N LEU A 120 7.86 14.56 8.40
CA LEU A 120 8.81 15.24 7.52
C LEU A 120 8.28 15.35 6.08
N ILE A 121 7.76 14.26 5.51
CA ILE A 121 7.17 14.25 4.16
C ILE A 121 6.00 15.25 4.06
N GLU A 122 5.18 15.35 5.09
CA GLU A 122 4.09 16.32 5.19
C GLU A 122 4.57 17.77 5.25
N LEU A 123 5.72 18.07 5.88
CA LEU A 123 6.31 19.41 5.82
C LEU A 123 6.77 19.77 4.39
N TYR A 124 7.36 18.83 3.64
CA TYR A 124 7.72 19.05 2.24
C TYR A 124 6.49 19.32 1.37
N ILE A 125 5.40 18.59 1.58
CA ILE A 125 4.14 18.80 0.87
C ILE A 125 3.52 20.15 1.27
N ALA A 126 3.42 20.45 2.58
CA ALA A 126 2.75 21.64 3.09
C ALA A 126 3.43 22.94 2.67
N PHE A 127 4.76 23.02 2.83
CA PHE A 127 5.51 24.24 2.51
C PHE A 127 5.86 24.35 1.03
N PHE A 128 6.27 23.26 0.38
CA PHE A 128 6.88 23.34 -0.94
C PHE A 128 6.05 22.70 -2.06
N ASN A 129 4.95 22.01 -1.73
CA ASN A 129 4.13 21.23 -2.66
C ASN A 129 4.98 20.34 -3.59
N ARG A 130 5.99 19.67 -3.01
CA ARG A 130 6.93 18.79 -3.71
C ARG A 130 7.21 17.51 -2.92
N THR A 131 7.69 16.47 -3.59
CA THR A 131 8.27 15.31 -2.90
C THR A 131 9.56 15.73 -2.18
N PRO A 132 9.88 15.16 -1.01
CA PRO A 132 11.24 15.24 -0.52
C PRO A 132 12.20 14.62 -1.54
N ASP A 133 13.40 15.17 -1.59
CA ASP A 133 14.57 14.53 -2.18
C ASP A 133 15.31 13.74 -1.10
N ALA A 134 16.00 12.67 -1.47
CA ALA A 134 16.61 11.77 -0.50
C ALA A 134 17.75 12.39 0.30
N ASP A 135 18.56 13.28 -0.30
CA ASP A 135 19.67 13.95 0.38
C ASP A 135 19.13 14.92 1.45
N GLY A 136 18.10 15.70 1.12
CA GLY A 136 17.37 16.53 2.09
C GLY A 136 16.63 15.73 3.15
N MET A 137 16.00 14.60 2.78
CA MET A 137 15.31 13.72 3.72
C MET A 137 16.29 13.10 4.73
N VAL A 138 17.45 12.61 4.28
CA VAL A 138 18.55 12.12 5.14
C VAL A 138 19.01 13.18 6.13
N TYR A 139 19.13 14.44 5.70
CA TYR A 139 19.47 15.55 6.60
C TYR A 139 18.42 15.74 7.71
N TRP A 140 17.13 15.84 7.37
CA TRP A 140 16.08 16.05 8.37
C TRP A 140 15.81 14.84 9.26
N MET A 141 16.00 13.62 8.73
CA MET A 141 16.03 12.40 9.54
C MET A 141 17.14 12.48 10.59
N GLY A 142 18.35 12.92 10.21
CA GLY A 142 19.46 13.15 11.14
C GLY A 142 19.14 14.20 12.20
N GLU A 143 18.53 15.33 11.83
CA GLU A 143 18.14 16.36 12.80
C GLU A 143 17.08 15.87 13.81
N LEU A 144 16.13 15.03 13.39
CA LEU A 144 15.17 14.39 14.31
C LEU A 144 15.85 13.40 15.26
N ILE A 145 16.78 12.58 14.76
CA ILE A 145 17.56 11.63 15.57
C ILE A 145 18.40 12.39 16.62
N ASN A 146 18.94 13.56 16.25
CA ASN A 146 19.65 14.47 17.14
C ASN A 146 18.72 15.31 18.06
N GLY A 147 17.43 14.98 18.15
CA GLY A 147 16.48 15.57 19.09
C GLY A 147 15.87 16.91 18.69
N ARG A 148 16.05 17.37 17.44
CA ARG A 148 15.33 18.57 16.96
C ARG A 148 13.84 18.29 16.88
N SER A 149 13.01 19.23 17.35
CA SER A 149 11.56 19.07 17.26
C SER A 149 11.03 19.30 15.82
N ILE A 150 9.95 18.60 15.45
CA ILE A 150 9.20 18.84 14.20
C ILE A 150 8.80 20.32 14.07
N ALA A 151 8.44 20.98 15.18
CA ALA A 151 8.07 22.40 15.16
C ALA A 151 9.22 23.33 14.78
N THR A 152 10.44 23.02 15.23
CA THR A 152 11.66 23.74 14.83
C THR A 152 12.01 23.48 13.36
N ILE A 153 11.81 22.24 12.88
CA ILE A 153 12.01 21.89 11.47
C ILE A 153 11.01 22.64 10.59
N ALA A 154 9.73 22.69 10.96
CA ALA A 154 8.69 23.41 10.22
C ALA A 154 8.99 24.91 10.08
N GLU A 155 9.54 25.57 11.11
CA GLU A 155 9.97 26.97 10.98
C GLU A 155 11.17 27.10 10.03
N ASN A 156 12.15 26.20 10.08
CA ASN A 156 13.24 26.18 9.10
C ASN A 156 12.74 25.98 7.66
N PHE A 157 11.70 25.16 7.45
CA PHE A 157 11.06 24.99 6.13
C PHE A 157 10.40 26.29 5.65
N TYR A 158 9.70 27.01 6.53
CA TYR A 158 9.14 28.32 6.20
C TYR A 158 10.23 29.30 5.78
N GLN A 159 11.33 29.39 6.54
CA GLN A 159 12.46 30.27 6.22
C GLN A 159 13.13 29.88 4.90
N ALA A 160 13.32 28.59 4.62
CA ALA A 160 13.84 28.11 3.34
C ALA A 160 12.89 28.43 2.17
N GLY A 161 11.58 28.32 2.37
CA GLY A 161 10.58 28.65 1.35
C GLY A 161 10.62 30.12 0.92
N ARG A 162 10.84 31.04 1.87
CA ARG A 162 11.00 32.48 1.61
C ARG A 162 12.19 32.83 0.72
N LEU A 163 13.16 31.93 0.55
CA LEU A 163 14.29 32.11 -0.37
C LEU A 163 13.89 31.85 -1.83
N TYR A 164 12.76 31.17 -2.07
CA TYR A 164 12.24 30.81 -3.38
C TYR A 164 10.77 31.27 -3.52
N PRO A 165 10.50 32.59 -3.45
CA PRO A 165 9.14 33.13 -3.46
C PRO A 165 8.37 32.79 -4.74
N ASP A 166 9.05 32.77 -5.89
CA ASP A 166 8.43 32.48 -7.19
C ASP A 166 7.94 31.03 -7.32
N LEU A 167 8.50 30.11 -6.53
CA LEU A 167 8.16 28.69 -6.54
C LEU A 167 7.19 28.31 -5.43
N THR A 168 7.40 28.83 -4.21
CA THR A 168 6.60 28.48 -3.02
C THR A 168 5.43 29.42 -2.77
N GLY A 169 5.48 30.64 -3.32
CA GLY A 169 4.60 31.76 -3.00
C GLY A 169 4.97 32.52 -1.73
N TYR A 170 5.85 31.98 -0.87
CA TYR A 170 6.19 32.62 0.41
C TYR A 170 7.10 33.83 0.21
N SER A 171 6.63 35.00 0.64
CA SER A 171 7.39 36.25 0.58
C SER A 171 7.76 36.77 1.97
N ALA A 172 8.70 37.71 2.02
CA ALA A 172 9.12 38.34 3.28
C ALA A 172 8.02 39.15 3.98
N ASN A 173 7.06 39.68 3.20
CA ASN A 173 5.99 40.57 3.66
C ASN A 173 4.60 39.91 3.56
N MET A 174 4.56 38.57 3.55
CA MET A 174 3.34 37.78 3.43
C MET A 174 2.41 37.97 4.64
N SER A 175 1.12 38.19 4.38
CA SER A 175 0.10 38.19 5.43
C SER A 175 -0.15 36.77 5.98
N SER A 176 -0.60 36.67 7.23
CA SER A 176 -1.04 35.39 7.80
C SER A 176 -2.15 34.74 6.96
N ALA A 177 -3.09 35.54 6.43
CA ALA A 177 -4.15 35.03 5.54
C ALA A 177 -3.60 34.38 4.27
N ASP A 178 -2.57 34.94 3.65
CA ASP A 178 -1.97 34.38 2.42
C ASP A 178 -1.12 33.14 2.71
N PHE A 179 -0.41 33.11 3.84
CA PHE A 179 0.23 31.89 4.34
C PHE A 179 -0.79 30.76 4.50
N ILE A 180 -1.94 31.04 5.13
CA ILE A 180 -3.04 30.09 5.30
C ILE A 180 -3.58 29.59 3.95
N ARG A 181 -3.82 30.49 2.98
CA ARG A 181 -4.29 30.10 1.63
C ARG A 181 -3.32 29.14 0.92
N ILE A 182 -2.01 29.34 1.08
CA ILE A 182 -0.99 28.42 0.52
C ILE A 182 -1.06 27.05 1.20
N VAL A 183 -1.18 26.98 2.53
CA VAL A 183 -1.30 25.69 3.24
C VAL A 183 -2.58 24.96 2.82
N TYR A 184 -3.72 25.65 2.69
CA TYR A 184 -4.97 25.05 2.16
C TYR A 184 -4.80 24.48 0.75
N LYS A 185 -4.15 25.20 -0.16
CA LYS A 185 -3.83 24.74 -1.53
C LYS A 185 -2.94 23.49 -1.50
N ASN A 186 -1.86 23.53 -0.72
CA ASN A 186 -0.81 22.51 -0.77
C ASN A 186 -1.24 21.22 -0.04
N VAL A 187 -1.77 21.35 1.18
CA VAL A 187 -2.15 20.24 2.07
C VAL A 187 -3.52 19.66 1.70
N LEU A 188 -4.53 20.53 1.51
CA LEU A 188 -5.91 20.08 1.29
C LEU A 188 -6.29 19.99 -0.20
N GLY A 189 -5.42 20.44 -1.12
CA GLY A 189 -5.73 20.51 -2.55
C GLY A 189 -6.82 21.53 -2.91
N ARG A 190 -7.35 22.27 -1.93
CA ARG A 190 -8.53 23.11 -2.04
C ARG A 190 -8.23 24.36 -2.88
N THR A 191 -8.67 24.30 -4.14
CA THR A 191 -8.39 25.29 -5.19
C THR A 191 -9.61 25.52 -6.08
N GLY A 192 -9.62 26.64 -6.83
CA GLY A 192 -10.76 27.01 -7.69
C GLY A 192 -12.07 27.05 -6.89
N ASN A 193 -13.08 26.33 -7.36
CA ASN A 193 -14.40 26.25 -6.72
C ASN A 193 -14.39 25.60 -5.31
N THR A 194 -13.28 24.98 -4.90
CA THR A 194 -13.11 24.38 -3.56
C THR A 194 -12.20 25.19 -2.64
N ALA A 195 -11.66 26.33 -3.10
CA ALA A 195 -10.79 27.20 -2.32
C ALA A 195 -11.45 27.60 -0.98
N PRO A 196 -10.67 27.84 0.10
CA PRO A 196 -11.22 28.31 1.36
C PRO A 196 -11.82 29.71 1.20
N ASN A 197 -12.97 29.94 1.84
CA ASN A 197 -13.54 31.28 1.92
C ASN A 197 -12.80 32.13 2.99
N ASP A 198 -13.01 33.44 2.96
CA ASP A 198 -12.31 34.34 3.90
C ASP A 198 -12.67 34.10 5.37
N THR A 199 -13.81 33.49 5.70
CA THR A 199 -14.12 33.11 7.09
C THR A 199 -13.24 31.94 7.56
N GLU A 200 -13.04 30.93 6.71
CA GLU A 200 -12.10 29.83 6.97
C GLU A 200 -10.66 30.34 7.11
N VAL A 201 -10.24 31.23 6.20
CA VAL A 201 -8.87 31.79 6.19
C VAL A 201 -8.63 32.68 7.42
N ASN A 202 -9.54 33.62 7.71
CA ASN A 202 -9.36 34.61 8.76
C ASN A 202 -9.39 34.00 10.16
N TYR A 203 -10.05 32.86 10.37
CA TYR A 203 -9.96 32.11 11.62
C TYR A 203 -8.51 31.72 11.93
N TRP A 204 -7.85 31.01 11.02
CA TRP A 204 -6.47 30.56 11.21
C TRP A 204 -5.46 31.71 11.17
N ALA A 205 -5.71 32.73 10.33
CA ALA A 205 -4.86 33.92 10.27
C ALA A 205 -4.84 34.66 11.61
N LYS A 206 -6.00 34.83 12.25
CA LYS A 206 -6.12 35.45 13.57
C LYS A 206 -5.36 34.69 14.66
N GLU A 207 -5.42 33.35 14.66
CA GLU A 207 -4.66 32.54 15.63
C GLU A 207 -3.14 32.65 15.42
N LEU A 208 -2.68 32.87 14.18
CA LEU A 208 -1.27 33.15 13.89
C LEU A 208 -0.87 34.57 14.31
N ASP A 209 -1.72 35.57 14.02
CA ASP A 209 -1.48 37.00 14.34
C ASP A 209 -1.50 37.28 15.85
N LEU A 210 -2.33 36.54 16.61
CA LEU A 210 -2.35 36.59 18.07
C LEU A 210 -1.22 35.78 18.73
N GLY A 211 -0.45 35.01 17.96
CA GLY A 211 0.59 34.12 18.48
C GLY A 211 0.06 32.95 19.33
N THR A 212 -1.25 32.68 19.32
CA THR A 212 -1.86 31.52 19.99
C THR A 212 -1.54 30.22 19.27
N GLN A 213 -1.20 30.29 17.97
CA GLN A 213 -0.71 29.18 17.18
C GLN A 213 0.57 29.55 16.44
N SER A 214 1.47 28.56 16.29
CA SER A 214 2.65 28.64 15.42
C SER A 214 2.31 28.15 14.01
N ARG A 215 3.12 28.50 13.00
CA ARG A 215 2.99 27.92 11.65
C ARG A 215 2.98 26.39 11.66
N SER A 216 3.82 25.77 12.50
CA SER A 216 3.85 24.31 12.66
C SER A 216 2.57 23.73 13.25
N SER A 217 2.00 24.37 14.28
CA SER A 217 0.80 23.85 14.94
C SER A 217 -0.46 24.06 14.10
N ILE A 218 -0.52 25.12 13.28
CA ILE A 218 -1.54 25.29 12.24
C ILE A 218 -1.43 24.20 11.17
N ILE A 219 -0.23 23.95 10.62
CA ILE A 219 -0.03 22.89 9.62
C ILE A 219 -0.43 21.53 10.19
N ASN A 220 -0.03 21.20 11.42
CA ASN A 220 -0.44 19.98 12.10
C ASN A 220 -1.97 19.89 12.27
N ALA A 221 -2.63 20.98 12.71
CA ALA A 221 -4.08 21.01 12.86
C ALA A 221 -4.82 20.81 11.52
N MET A 222 -4.29 21.38 10.43
CA MET A 222 -4.81 21.18 9.08
C MET A 222 -4.58 19.75 8.56
N LEU A 223 -3.43 19.14 8.83
CA LEU A 223 -3.15 17.74 8.49
C LEU A 223 -4.05 16.78 9.26
N VAL A 224 -4.30 17.03 10.55
CA VAL A 224 -5.26 16.28 11.36
C VAL A 224 -6.68 16.42 10.78
N SER A 225 -7.11 17.64 10.47
CA SER A 225 -8.42 17.87 9.82
C SER A 225 -8.51 17.24 8.43
N ALA A 226 -7.42 17.21 7.65
CA ALA A 226 -7.37 16.57 6.34
C ALA A 226 -7.69 15.08 6.41
N ARG A 227 -7.30 14.42 7.52
CA ARG A 227 -7.48 12.98 7.76
C ARG A 227 -8.89 12.63 8.23
N THR A 228 -9.62 13.56 8.86
CA THR A 228 -11.00 13.30 9.30
C THR A 228 -12.02 13.31 8.16
N PHE A 229 -11.68 13.90 7.01
CA PHE A 229 -12.60 13.98 5.86
C PHE A 229 -12.86 12.64 5.16
N ALA A 230 -12.18 11.54 5.49
CA ALA A 230 -12.22 10.28 4.73
C ALA A 230 -13.64 9.74 4.40
N ASN A 231 -14.63 10.01 5.27
CA ASN A 231 -16.03 9.59 5.09
C ASN A 231 -16.97 10.76 4.70
N ASP A 232 -16.44 11.95 4.42
CA ASP A 232 -17.21 13.13 4.02
C ASP A 232 -17.57 13.07 2.53
N ALA A 233 -18.86 13.23 2.22
CA ALA A 233 -19.37 13.13 0.85
C ALA A 233 -18.89 14.24 -0.10
N THR A 234 -18.38 15.36 0.42
CA THR A 234 -17.87 16.51 -0.35
C THR A 234 -16.33 16.55 -0.36
N TYR A 235 -15.70 16.14 0.74
CA TYR A 235 -14.26 16.33 0.99
C TYR A 235 -13.45 15.03 1.20
N GLY A 236 -14.03 13.82 1.09
CA GLY A 236 -13.28 12.56 1.23
C GLY A 236 -12.13 12.37 0.24
N TRP A 237 -12.17 13.07 -0.89
CA TRP A 237 -11.04 13.16 -1.83
C TRP A 237 -9.80 13.84 -1.21
N VAL A 238 -9.96 14.73 -0.22
CA VAL A 238 -8.87 15.46 0.43
C VAL A 238 -7.96 14.51 1.21
N THR A 239 -8.53 13.63 2.02
CA THR A 239 -7.75 12.61 2.75
C THR A 239 -7.00 11.70 1.79
N THR A 240 -7.65 11.30 0.70
CA THR A 240 -7.08 10.40 -0.30
C THR A 240 -5.95 11.08 -1.08
N LEU A 241 -6.14 12.34 -1.51
CA LEU A 241 -5.10 13.15 -2.16
C LEU A 241 -3.87 13.34 -1.26
N LEU A 242 -4.06 13.68 0.01
CA LEU A 242 -2.96 13.87 0.96
C LEU A 242 -2.18 12.56 1.15
N ASN A 243 -2.88 11.44 1.40
CA ASN A 243 -2.25 10.13 1.51
C ASN A 243 -1.48 9.73 0.24
N ASN A 244 -2.04 10.01 -0.95
CA ASN A 244 -1.39 9.76 -2.22
C ASN A 244 -0.11 10.60 -2.39
N LYS A 245 -0.13 11.89 -2.03
CA LYS A 245 1.06 12.76 -2.05
C LYS A 245 2.14 12.25 -1.09
N ILE A 246 1.76 11.82 0.12
CA ILE A 246 2.68 11.26 1.12
C ILE A 246 3.27 9.93 0.63
N SER A 247 2.45 9.06 0.03
CA SER A 247 2.90 7.78 -0.55
C SER A 247 3.94 8.00 -1.65
N VAL A 248 3.68 8.92 -2.59
CA VAL A 248 4.64 9.28 -3.65
C VAL A 248 5.89 9.94 -3.08
N GLY A 249 5.76 10.80 -2.06
CA GLY A 249 6.89 11.39 -1.35
C GLY A 249 7.78 10.35 -0.64
N ARG A 250 7.19 9.37 0.05
CA ARG A 250 7.90 8.24 0.64
C ARG A 250 8.55 7.37 -0.43
N PHE A 251 7.86 7.10 -1.53
CA PHE A 251 8.39 6.31 -2.63
C PHE A 251 9.65 6.94 -3.24
N VAL A 252 9.59 8.23 -3.61
CA VAL A 252 10.73 8.96 -4.19
C VAL A 252 11.90 9.05 -3.20
N ALA A 253 11.64 9.56 -2.00
CA ALA A 253 12.69 9.89 -1.05
C ALA A 253 13.22 8.68 -0.31
N ILE A 254 12.35 7.84 0.24
CA ILE A 254 12.71 6.74 1.15
C ILE A 254 12.90 5.42 0.42
N ASP A 255 11.96 5.01 -0.43
CA ASP A 255 12.06 3.69 -1.07
C ASP A 255 13.08 3.70 -2.22
N GLN A 256 13.00 4.67 -3.13
CA GLN A 256 13.92 4.78 -4.27
C GLN A 256 15.21 5.52 -3.93
N GLY A 257 15.25 6.32 -2.86
CA GLY A 257 16.43 7.09 -2.45
C GLY A 257 16.81 8.22 -3.40
N ILE A 258 15.89 8.77 -4.20
CA ILE A 258 16.21 9.66 -5.33
C ILE A 258 16.56 11.10 -4.90
N THR A 259 17.68 11.59 -5.43
CA THR A 259 18.06 13.02 -5.46
C THR A 259 18.54 13.40 -6.87
N TYR A 260 17.94 14.42 -7.49
CA TYR A 260 18.36 14.92 -8.82
C TYR A 260 19.63 15.77 -8.73
N LEU A 261 20.46 15.79 -9.78
CA LEU A 261 21.85 16.28 -9.69
C LEU A 261 22.01 17.81 -9.52
N ASN A 262 21.03 18.61 -9.96
CA ASN A 262 21.06 20.07 -9.76
C ASN A 262 19.79 20.55 -9.05
N ASN A 263 19.91 21.66 -8.33
CA ASN A 263 18.85 22.17 -7.47
C ASN A 263 17.58 22.56 -8.23
N GLN A 264 17.71 23.07 -9.48
CA GLN A 264 16.57 23.51 -10.27
C GLN A 264 15.70 22.31 -10.66
N ASP A 265 16.31 21.27 -11.24
CA ASP A 265 15.61 20.03 -11.60
C ASP A 265 15.08 19.30 -10.36
N ASN A 266 15.85 19.28 -9.27
CA ASN A 266 15.43 18.65 -8.01
C ASN A 266 14.17 19.31 -7.43
N ILE A 267 14.02 20.63 -7.56
CA ILE A 267 12.80 21.34 -7.15
C ILE A 267 11.70 21.15 -8.19
N SER A 268 11.95 21.45 -9.47
CA SER A 268 10.89 21.46 -10.50
C SER A 268 10.32 20.08 -10.79
N ILE A 269 11.14 19.03 -10.84
CA ILE A 269 10.66 17.65 -11.04
C ILE A 269 9.89 17.20 -9.80
N SER A 270 10.40 17.43 -8.59
CA SER A 270 9.68 17.06 -7.35
C SER A 270 8.34 17.78 -7.19
N MET A 271 8.24 19.04 -7.64
CA MET A 271 6.97 19.78 -7.70
C MET A 271 6.03 19.24 -8.78
N ALA A 272 6.54 18.94 -9.98
CA ALA A 272 5.76 18.34 -11.06
C ALA A 272 5.23 16.95 -10.68
N THR A 273 6.05 16.13 -10.02
CA THR A 273 5.66 14.83 -9.47
C THR A 273 4.50 14.96 -8.48
N VAL A 274 4.54 15.91 -7.52
CA VAL A 274 3.40 16.14 -6.60
C VAL A 274 2.18 16.75 -7.30
N ALA A 275 2.37 17.60 -8.31
CA ALA A 275 1.29 18.18 -9.10
C ALA A 275 0.56 17.12 -9.96
N ALA A 276 1.25 16.06 -10.36
CA ALA A 276 0.68 14.92 -11.08
C ALA A 276 -0.06 13.91 -10.16
N VAL A 277 -0.07 14.13 -8.83
CA VAL A 277 -0.85 13.31 -7.89
C VAL A 277 -2.29 13.81 -7.83
N SER A 278 -3.24 12.89 -8.00
CA SER A 278 -4.67 13.15 -7.81
C SER A 278 -5.24 12.31 -6.66
N ALA A 279 -6.48 12.57 -6.26
CA ALA A 279 -7.18 11.76 -5.26
C ALA A 279 -7.46 10.33 -5.75
N SER A 280 -7.54 10.10 -7.07
CA SER A 280 -7.87 8.81 -7.68
C SER A 280 -6.67 8.06 -8.27
N ASP A 281 -5.53 8.73 -8.45
CA ASP A 281 -4.40 8.20 -9.24
C ASP A 281 -3.06 8.83 -8.83
N THR A 282 -2.04 7.97 -8.71
CA THR A 282 -0.62 8.29 -8.50
C THR A 282 0.25 7.87 -9.68
N SER A 283 -0.28 7.13 -10.66
CA SER A 283 0.50 6.51 -11.73
C SER A 283 1.20 7.54 -12.61
N GLN A 284 0.56 8.68 -12.90
CA GLN A 284 1.16 9.79 -13.62
C GLN A 284 2.37 10.37 -12.87
N ALA A 285 2.26 10.55 -11.55
CA ALA A 285 3.39 10.99 -10.72
C ALA A 285 4.54 9.98 -10.70
N LEU A 286 4.26 8.69 -10.61
CA LEU A 286 5.30 7.64 -10.67
C LEU A 286 5.93 7.52 -12.06
N ALA A 287 5.16 7.78 -13.14
CA ALA A 287 5.66 7.76 -14.51
C ALA A 287 6.69 8.87 -14.79
N THR A 288 6.61 10.03 -14.11
CA THR A 288 7.61 11.11 -14.24
C THR A 288 9.02 10.69 -13.85
N LEU A 289 9.15 9.66 -13.00
CA LEU A 289 10.43 9.16 -12.49
C LEU A 289 11.17 8.23 -13.49
N ALA A 290 10.48 7.76 -14.55
CA ALA A 290 11.00 6.91 -15.61
C ALA A 290 11.72 5.60 -15.17
N LEU A 291 11.47 5.12 -13.94
CA LEU A 291 12.11 3.94 -13.36
C LEU A 291 11.68 2.64 -14.07
N LYS A 292 12.60 1.67 -14.17
CA LYS A 292 12.33 0.34 -14.75
C LYS A 292 12.11 -0.76 -13.71
N ASP A 293 12.40 -0.43 -12.46
CA ASP A 293 12.52 -1.31 -11.31
C ASP A 293 11.78 -0.70 -10.12
N THR A 294 10.51 -0.34 -10.31
CA THR A 294 9.66 0.27 -9.27
C THR A 294 9.48 -0.58 -8.00
N GLN A 295 9.94 -1.83 -8.01
CA GLN A 295 9.97 -2.74 -6.86
C GLN A 295 11.28 -2.66 -6.05
N PHE A 296 12.29 -1.92 -6.51
CA PHE A 296 13.44 -1.57 -5.69
C PHE A 296 12.96 -0.78 -4.46
N SER A 297 13.48 -1.10 -3.28
CA SER A 297 13.25 -0.30 -2.08
C SER A 297 14.42 -0.39 -1.11
N LEU A 298 14.77 0.75 -0.50
CA LEU A 298 15.69 0.84 0.63
C LEU A 298 14.98 0.60 1.97
N SER A 299 13.66 0.79 2.08
CA SER A 299 12.93 0.48 3.32
C SER A 299 12.63 -1.01 3.49
N THR A 300 12.72 -1.79 2.41
CA THR A 300 12.62 -3.25 2.45
C THR A 300 13.98 -3.90 2.17
N ASN A 301 14.21 -5.10 2.72
CA ASN A 301 15.18 -6.00 2.11
C ASN A 301 14.44 -6.76 1.00
N GLY A 302 15.00 -6.80 -0.21
CA GLY A 302 14.49 -7.61 -1.34
C GLY A 302 14.67 -9.12 -1.17
N THR A 303 14.60 -9.57 0.09
CA THR A 303 14.60 -10.95 0.59
C THR A 303 13.55 -10.98 1.71
N SER A 304 12.28 -11.08 1.33
CA SER A 304 11.23 -11.44 2.29
C SER A 304 11.48 -12.89 2.73
N SER A 305 11.22 -13.21 4.00
CA SER A 305 11.37 -14.58 4.53
C SER A 305 10.20 -14.95 5.41
N THR A 306 9.65 -16.14 5.20
CA THR A 306 8.60 -16.77 6.03
C THR A 306 9.14 -17.91 6.90
N THR A 307 10.47 -18.07 6.98
CA THR A 307 11.14 -19.08 7.82
C THR A 307 10.68 -18.98 9.28
N GLY A 308 10.39 -20.13 9.89
CA GLY A 308 9.94 -20.24 11.28
C GLY A 308 8.44 -20.01 11.50
N VAL A 309 7.76 -19.21 10.66
CA VAL A 309 6.32 -18.96 10.78
C VAL A 309 5.55 -20.22 10.36
N ASN A 310 4.74 -20.79 11.27
CA ASN A 310 3.89 -21.95 11.01
C ASN A 310 4.61 -23.15 10.36
N CYS A 311 5.85 -23.40 10.79
CA CYS A 311 6.79 -24.36 10.17
C CYS A 311 6.83 -25.76 10.81
N GLN A 312 6.02 -26.00 11.85
CA GLN A 312 5.98 -27.26 12.60
C GLN A 312 4.55 -27.52 13.08
N ILE A 313 3.61 -27.63 12.15
CA ILE A 313 2.21 -27.96 12.46
C ILE A 313 1.97 -29.40 12.04
N ASN A 314 1.43 -30.23 12.94
CA ASN A 314 0.95 -31.57 12.61
C ASN A 314 -0.46 -31.72 13.20
N TYR A 315 -1.45 -31.98 12.35
CA TYR A 315 -2.85 -32.08 12.73
C TYR A 315 -3.49 -33.34 12.15
N SER A 316 -4.24 -34.04 12.99
CA SER A 316 -5.13 -35.13 12.61
C SER A 316 -6.33 -35.15 13.55
N ALA A 317 -7.54 -34.98 13.01
CA ALA A 317 -8.78 -35.07 13.80
C ALA A 317 -9.97 -35.47 12.91
N TYR A 318 -10.91 -36.23 13.47
CA TYR A 318 -12.14 -36.58 12.77
C TYR A 318 -13.10 -35.39 12.69
N ASN A 319 -13.49 -35.02 11.47
CA ASN A 319 -14.51 -34.01 11.23
C ASN A 319 -15.88 -34.69 11.08
N SER A 320 -16.69 -34.58 12.13
CA SER A 320 -18.03 -35.19 12.22
C SER A 320 -19.15 -34.37 11.56
N SER A 321 -18.84 -33.26 10.90
CA SER A 321 -19.87 -32.47 10.20
C SER A 321 -20.45 -33.25 9.01
N SER A 322 -21.74 -33.04 8.75
CA SER A 322 -22.60 -33.91 7.92
C SER A 322 -22.17 -34.04 6.46
N LYS A 323 -21.39 -33.09 5.94
CA LYS A 323 -20.86 -33.11 4.56
C LYS A 323 -19.44 -33.68 4.45
N VAL A 324 -18.76 -33.91 5.59
CA VAL A 324 -17.34 -34.31 5.63
C VAL A 324 -17.19 -35.75 6.09
N MET A 325 -17.60 -36.08 7.33
CA MET A 325 -17.52 -37.42 7.93
C MET A 325 -16.18 -38.15 7.69
N ALA A 326 -15.07 -37.42 7.83
CA ALA A 326 -13.73 -37.89 7.50
C ALA A 326 -12.66 -37.24 8.38
N THR A 327 -11.49 -37.89 8.51
CA THR A 327 -10.36 -37.32 9.24
C THR A 327 -9.69 -36.21 8.43
N SER A 328 -9.66 -34.99 8.96
CA SER A 328 -8.82 -33.90 8.45
C SER A 328 -7.38 -34.13 8.88
N MET A 329 -6.46 -34.15 7.91
CA MET A 329 -5.03 -34.35 8.15
C MET A 329 -4.21 -33.35 7.34
N TYR A 330 -3.37 -32.59 8.03
CA TYR A 330 -2.40 -31.69 7.41
C TYR A 330 -1.17 -31.53 8.30
N ASN A 331 -0.02 -31.42 7.67
CA ASN A 331 1.27 -31.24 8.30
C ASN A 331 2.08 -30.21 7.50
N TRP A 332 2.51 -29.15 8.17
CA TRP A 332 3.37 -28.09 7.62
C TRP A 332 4.76 -28.21 8.22
N THR A 333 5.75 -28.43 7.36
CA THR A 333 7.17 -28.47 7.70
C THR A 333 7.94 -27.41 6.91
N CYS A 334 9.15 -27.10 7.36
CA CYS A 334 10.06 -26.18 6.68
C CYS A 334 11.47 -26.76 6.64
N SER A 335 12.10 -26.70 5.46
CA SER A 335 13.54 -26.88 5.29
C SER A 335 14.27 -25.54 5.42
N SER A 336 15.51 -25.44 4.93
CA SER A 336 16.22 -24.15 4.79
C SER A 336 15.65 -23.24 3.71
N SER A 337 14.92 -23.79 2.72
CA SER A 337 14.47 -23.07 1.53
C SER A 337 13.00 -23.24 1.17
N LEU A 338 12.33 -24.31 1.63
CA LEU A 338 10.97 -24.67 1.25
C LEU A 338 10.08 -24.89 2.47
N ARG A 339 8.84 -24.39 2.38
CA ARG A 339 7.68 -24.77 3.19
C ARG A 339 6.98 -25.92 2.48
N THR A 340 6.73 -27.00 3.20
CA THR A 340 6.06 -28.19 2.65
C THR A 340 4.76 -28.45 3.39
N LEU A 341 3.66 -28.53 2.62
CA LEU A 341 2.36 -29.00 3.08
C LEU A 341 2.17 -30.45 2.60
N SER A 342 2.06 -31.37 3.55
CA SER A 342 1.60 -32.74 3.33
C SER A 342 0.24 -32.94 3.99
N GLY A 343 -0.73 -33.59 3.36
CA GLY A 343 -2.06 -33.75 3.93
C GLY A 343 -3.09 -34.34 2.99
N ASN A 344 -4.38 -34.19 3.32
CA ASN A 344 -5.48 -34.78 2.55
C ASN A 344 -6.56 -33.81 2.04
N GLY A 345 -6.45 -32.51 2.36
CA GLY A 345 -7.38 -31.49 1.85
C GLY A 345 -8.81 -31.59 2.38
N ILE A 346 -9.03 -32.39 3.42
CA ILE A 346 -10.30 -32.45 4.15
C ILE A 346 -10.36 -31.24 5.10
N PRO A 347 -11.43 -30.42 5.09
CA PRO A 347 -11.54 -29.25 5.96
C PRO A 347 -11.53 -29.65 7.43
N ASP A 348 -10.94 -28.79 8.26
CA ASP A 348 -10.78 -28.95 9.70
C ASP A 348 -11.86 -28.19 10.52
N HIS A 349 -12.81 -27.58 9.82
CA HIS A 349 -13.96 -26.86 10.34
C HIS A 349 -15.27 -27.53 9.89
N ALA A 350 -16.39 -27.16 10.49
CA ALA A 350 -17.68 -27.72 10.10
C ALA A 350 -18.06 -27.34 8.65
N VAL A 351 -18.62 -28.30 7.92
CA VAL A 351 -19.34 -28.10 6.66
C VAL A 351 -20.71 -28.78 6.81
N ILE A 352 -21.76 -27.96 6.88
CA ILE A 352 -23.13 -28.41 7.20
C ILE A 352 -24.12 -28.16 6.06
N ASP A 353 -23.80 -27.21 5.18
CA ASP A 353 -24.61 -26.75 4.06
C ASP A 353 -23.87 -26.98 2.71
N GLY A 354 -24.18 -26.20 1.68
CA GLY A 354 -23.69 -26.41 0.31
C GLY A 354 -24.41 -27.55 -0.44
N ASN A 355 -24.53 -27.40 -1.76
CA ASN A 355 -25.18 -28.36 -2.65
C ASN A 355 -24.16 -28.99 -3.60
N PHE A 356 -23.36 -29.91 -3.06
CA PHE A 356 -22.24 -30.50 -3.78
C PHE A 356 -22.69 -31.66 -4.69
N ALA A 357 -22.31 -31.62 -5.97
CA ALA A 357 -22.55 -32.70 -6.93
C ALA A 357 -21.71 -33.97 -6.66
N THR A 358 -20.72 -33.88 -5.77
CA THR A 358 -19.80 -34.96 -5.40
C THR A 358 -19.50 -34.83 -3.91
N PRO A 359 -19.46 -35.94 -3.12
CA PRO A 359 -19.07 -35.87 -1.72
C PRO A 359 -17.61 -35.42 -1.55
N ILE A 360 -17.31 -34.80 -0.42
CA ILE A 360 -15.93 -34.47 -0.03
C ILE A 360 -15.15 -35.78 0.13
N SER A 361 -13.97 -35.89 -0.48
CA SER A 361 -13.12 -37.07 -0.35
C SER A 361 -11.65 -36.70 -0.18
N ALA A 362 -10.90 -37.57 0.52
CA ALA A 362 -9.51 -37.36 0.84
C ALA A 362 -8.65 -37.36 -0.44
N GLN A 363 -7.81 -36.34 -0.56
CA GLN A 363 -6.82 -36.19 -1.64
C GLN A 363 -5.43 -36.61 -1.13
N VAL A 364 -4.43 -36.62 -2.02
CA VAL A 364 -3.01 -36.72 -1.62
C VAL A 364 -2.35 -35.38 -1.89
N LEU A 365 -1.99 -34.66 -0.82
CA LEU A 365 -1.29 -33.38 -0.91
C LEU A 365 0.19 -33.57 -0.55
N ASN A 366 1.06 -33.05 -1.42
CA ASN A 366 2.47 -32.82 -1.15
C ASN A 366 2.89 -31.58 -1.94
N VAL A 367 2.90 -30.42 -1.29
CA VAL A 367 3.02 -29.10 -1.94
C VAL A 367 4.20 -28.35 -1.36
N ASN A 368 5.06 -27.82 -2.21
CA ASN A 368 6.20 -26.98 -1.82
C ASN A 368 5.96 -25.52 -2.18
N MET A 369 6.38 -24.61 -1.30
CA MET A 369 6.38 -23.16 -1.49
C MET A 369 7.73 -22.59 -1.03
N PRO A 370 8.27 -21.54 -1.65
CA PRO A 370 9.53 -20.95 -1.19
C PRO A 370 9.39 -20.28 0.18
N LEU A 371 10.39 -20.45 1.05
CA LEU A 371 10.47 -19.72 2.32
C LEU A 371 11.00 -18.31 2.16
N ALA A 372 11.69 -18.02 1.06
CA ALA A 372 12.19 -16.69 0.74
C ALA A 372 11.46 -16.13 -0.51
N PRO A 373 10.17 -15.74 -0.39
CA PRO A 373 9.41 -15.24 -1.52
C PRO A 373 10.05 -13.94 -2.06
N ALA A 374 10.23 -13.86 -3.37
CA ALA A 374 10.85 -12.73 -4.04
C ALA A 374 9.84 -12.02 -4.94
N LEU A 375 9.58 -10.74 -4.66
CA LEU A 375 8.74 -9.89 -5.52
C LEU A 375 9.31 -9.82 -6.94
N THR A 376 8.43 -9.87 -7.93
CA THR A 376 8.74 -9.63 -9.35
C THR A 376 8.10 -8.32 -9.81
N SER A 377 8.62 -7.74 -10.89
CA SER A 377 8.07 -6.52 -11.50
C SER A 377 6.76 -6.75 -12.28
N GLY A 378 6.35 -8.01 -12.46
CA GLY A 378 5.14 -8.39 -13.14
C GLY A 378 4.12 -9.06 -12.21
N GLN A 379 2.98 -9.42 -12.77
CA GLN A 379 2.03 -10.34 -12.14
C GLN A 379 1.95 -11.62 -12.99
N THR A 380 2.06 -12.78 -12.35
CA THR A 380 1.77 -14.05 -13.01
C THR A 380 0.30 -14.39 -12.75
N SER A 381 -0.53 -14.35 -13.79
CA SER A 381 -1.92 -14.80 -13.70
C SER A 381 -1.98 -16.23 -13.18
N ALA A 382 -2.84 -16.49 -12.21
CA ALA A 382 -2.94 -17.82 -11.64
C ALA A 382 -3.81 -18.73 -12.50
N THR A 383 -3.16 -19.63 -13.25
CA THR A 383 -3.82 -20.80 -13.81
C THR A 383 -4.04 -21.83 -12.71
N GLY A 384 -5.29 -22.04 -12.30
CA GLY A 384 -5.68 -22.89 -11.17
C GLY A 384 -5.43 -22.24 -9.81
N HIS A 385 -5.27 -23.07 -8.79
CA HIS A 385 -5.16 -22.63 -7.40
C HIS A 385 -3.99 -21.66 -7.12
N ILE A 386 -4.19 -20.75 -6.16
CA ILE A 386 -3.21 -19.71 -5.80
C ILE A 386 -2.36 -20.07 -4.59
N GLY A 387 -2.72 -21.12 -3.85
CA GLY A 387 -2.15 -21.42 -2.55
C GLY A 387 -3.09 -22.29 -1.71
N TYR A 388 -2.75 -22.43 -0.44
CA TYR A 388 -3.46 -23.29 0.50
C TYR A 388 -3.72 -22.58 1.82
N ALA A 389 -4.91 -22.82 2.37
CA ALA A 389 -5.24 -22.46 3.74
C ALA A 389 -4.42 -23.31 4.72
N MET A 390 -4.28 -22.84 5.96
CA MET A 390 -3.50 -23.54 7.00
C MET A 390 -4.00 -24.97 7.30
N ASN A 391 -5.24 -25.30 6.96
CA ASN A 391 -5.83 -26.64 7.09
C ASN A 391 -5.60 -27.57 5.88
N GLY A 392 -4.84 -27.12 4.88
CA GLY A 392 -4.55 -27.89 3.66
C GLY A 392 -5.64 -27.87 2.60
N VAL A 393 -6.75 -27.14 2.78
CA VAL A 393 -7.72 -26.88 1.70
C VAL A 393 -7.15 -25.82 0.76
N LYS A 394 -7.26 -26.03 -0.56
CA LYS A 394 -6.75 -25.09 -1.56
C LYS A 394 -7.64 -23.87 -1.74
N PHE A 395 -7.04 -22.75 -2.11
CA PHE A 395 -7.73 -21.56 -2.63
C PHE A 395 -7.75 -21.63 -4.15
N ASP A 396 -8.92 -21.83 -4.75
CA ASP A 396 -9.11 -21.97 -6.21
C ASP A 396 -10.11 -20.90 -6.68
N PRO A 397 -9.65 -19.66 -6.94
CA PRO A 397 -10.52 -18.49 -6.99
C PRO A 397 -11.46 -18.46 -8.21
N ALA A 398 -11.00 -19.02 -9.34
CA ALA A 398 -11.70 -18.96 -10.62
C ALA A 398 -12.37 -20.31 -10.95
N THR A 399 -13.48 -20.28 -11.67
CA THR A 399 -14.07 -21.51 -12.20
C THR A 399 -13.38 -21.93 -13.51
N ALA A 400 -13.54 -23.20 -13.88
CA ALA A 400 -13.22 -23.68 -15.22
C ALA A 400 -14.38 -23.46 -16.23
N GLY A 401 -15.37 -22.63 -15.87
CA GLY A 401 -16.58 -22.39 -16.65
C GLY A 401 -16.48 -21.12 -17.50
N THR A 402 -17.01 -21.18 -18.73
CA THR A 402 -17.05 -20.06 -19.67
C THR A 402 -18.37 -19.99 -20.42
N CYS A 403 -18.73 -18.80 -20.91
CA CYS A 403 -19.85 -18.58 -21.83
C CYS A 403 -19.40 -17.93 -23.13
N LYS A 404 -20.04 -18.31 -24.23
CA LYS A 404 -19.98 -17.60 -25.52
C LYS A 404 -20.70 -16.27 -25.40
N SER A 405 -20.26 -15.28 -26.18
CA SER A 405 -20.97 -14.01 -26.41
C SER A 405 -22.45 -14.20 -26.78
N SER A 406 -22.77 -15.27 -27.49
CA SER A 406 -24.12 -15.64 -27.92
C SER A 406 -24.89 -16.52 -26.92
N ALA A 407 -24.46 -16.62 -25.66
CA ALA A 407 -25.12 -17.46 -24.66
C ALA A 407 -26.54 -16.92 -24.34
N THR A 408 -27.50 -17.85 -24.21
CA THR A 408 -28.93 -17.56 -24.06
C THR A 408 -29.51 -18.04 -22.73
N GLY A 409 -28.70 -18.61 -21.85
CA GLY A 409 -29.14 -19.14 -20.55
C GLY A 409 -28.05 -19.90 -19.81
N THR A 410 -28.36 -20.31 -18.59
CA THR A 410 -27.45 -21.07 -17.70
C THR A 410 -27.57 -22.59 -17.87
N GLY A 411 -28.56 -23.08 -18.62
CA GLY A 411 -28.79 -24.50 -18.85
C GLY A 411 -27.86 -25.12 -19.89
N MET A 412 -27.73 -26.45 -19.86
CA MET A 412 -26.95 -27.21 -20.83
C MET A 412 -27.39 -26.92 -22.27
N GLY A 413 -26.43 -26.68 -23.17
CA GLY A 413 -26.69 -26.29 -24.57
C GLY A 413 -26.92 -24.80 -24.81
N SER A 414 -27.11 -23.98 -23.76
CA SER A 414 -27.42 -22.53 -23.88
C SER A 414 -26.21 -21.64 -24.18
N GLY A 415 -25.12 -22.19 -24.71
CA GLY A 415 -23.90 -21.46 -25.06
C GLY A 415 -22.88 -21.26 -23.94
N CYS A 416 -23.05 -21.92 -22.78
CA CYS A 416 -22.09 -21.95 -21.69
C CYS A 416 -21.57 -23.38 -21.43
N VAL A 417 -20.32 -23.48 -20.97
CA VAL A 417 -19.61 -24.71 -20.64
C VAL A 417 -19.10 -24.58 -19.21
N MET A 418 -19.41 -25.55 -18.33
CA MET A 418 -19.09 -25.43 -16.89
C MET A 418 -17.70 -25.98 -16.50
N VAL A 419 -17.04 -26.73 -17.39
CA VAL A 419 -15.76 -27.41 -17.14
C VAL A 419 -14.87 -27.30 -18.36
N ALA A 420 -13.60 -26.91 -18.17
CA ALA A 420 -12.58 -26.73 -19.20
C ALA A 420 -12.99 -25.77 -20.36
N GLY A 421 -13.88 -24.82 -20.06
CA GLY A 421 -14.37 -23.83 -21.02
C GLY A 421 -13.26 -22.93 -21.58
N GLN A 422 -13.40 -22.54 -22.84
CA GLN A 422 -12.43 -21.70 -23.59
C GLN A 422 -13.07 -20.43 -24.16
N ASP A 423 -14.36 -20.19 -23.88
CA ASP A 423 -15.08 -19.02 -24.37
C ASP A 423 -14.67 -17.76 -23.58
N PRO A 424 -14.83 -16.54 -24.13
CA PRO A 424 -14.23 -15.34 -23.54
C PRO A 424 -14.79 -14.96 -22.16
N TRP A 425 -16.04 -15.28 -21.83
CA TRP A 425 -16.70 -14.83 -20.60
C TRP A 425 -16.54 -15.86 -19.49
N LYS A 426 -15.60 -15.62 -18.56
CA LYS A 426 -15.22 -16.57 -17.50
C LYS A 426 -16.18 -16.45 -16.33
N ILE A 427 -16.78 -17.55 -15.89
CA ILE A 427 -17.83 -17.55 -14.87
C ILE A 427 -17.22 -17.42 -13.47
N GLU A 428 -17.78 -16.56 -12.62
CA GLU A 428 -17.44 -16.49 -11.19
C GLU A 428 -18.25 -17.48 -10.35
N ALA A 429 -17.63 -18.07 -9.32
CA ALA A 429 -18.28 -19.04 -8.45
C ALA A 429 -19.24 -18.41 -7.41
N ILE A 430 -19.00 -17.14 -7.08
CA ILE A 430 -19.70 -16.39 -6.04
C ILE A 430 -20.52 -15.27 -6.70
N GLY A 431 -21.84 -15.40 -6.63
CA GLY A 431 -22.80 -14.45 -7.21
C GLY A 431 -23.07 -14.67 -8.70
N GLY A 432 -23.72 -13.69 -9.33
CA GLY A 432 -24.10 -13.78 -10.74
C GLY A 432 -25.29 -14.71 -11.01
N ALA A 433 -25.36 -15.25 -12.22
CA ALA A 433 -26.47 -16.10 -12.68
C ALA A 433 -26.31 -17.61 -12.36
N PHE A 434 -25.11 -18.06 -11.97
CA PHE A 434 -24.81 -19.48 -11.78
C PHE A 434 -24.79 -19.87 -10.30
N VAL A 435 -25.42 -21.00 -9.97
CA VAL A 435 -25.47 -21.53 -8.60
C VAL A 435 -24.52 -22.71 -8.51
N PHE A 436 -23.28 -22.47 -8.09
CA PHE A 436 -22.25 -23.50 -7.90
C PHE A 436 -22.42 -24.33 -6.61
N GLY A 437 -23.50 -24.09 -5.86
CA GLY A 437 -23.78 -24.82 -4.62
C GLY A 437 -22.75 -24.59 -3.52
N VAL A 438 -22.07 -23.44 -3.54
CA VAL A 438 -21.10 -23.04 -2.49
C VAL A 438 -21.76 -23.05 -1.11
N ASP A 439 -20.99 -23.42 -0.10
CA ASP A 439 -21.40 -23.45 1.30
C ASP A 439 -21.16 -22.11 2.02
N SER A 440 -21.52 -22.08 3.30
CA SER A 440 -21.25 -20.98 4.23
C SER A 440 -19.77 -20.61 4.41
N ASN A 441 -18.83 -21.42 3.90
CA ASN A 441 -17.39 -21.16 3.89
C ASN A 441 -16.89 -20.62 2.53
N ASN A 442 -17.80 -20.26 1.62
CA ASN A 442 -17.51 -19.86 0.25
C ASN A 442 -16.75 -20.93 -0.55
N ALA A 443 -17.06 -22.21 -0.31
CA ALA A 443 -16.38 -23.36 -0.90
C ALA A 443 -17.34 -24.36 -1.55
N HIS A 444 -16.81 -25.13 -2.50
CA HIS A 444 -17.51 -26.31 -3.03
C HIS A 444 -16.53 -27.46 -3.33
N VAL A 445 -17.05 -28.53 -3.91
CA VAL A 445 -16.32 -29.78 -4.20
C VAL A 445 -16.11 -29.92 -5.71
N GLN A 446 -14.92 -30.32 -6.15
CA GLN A 446 -14.65 -30.68 -7.55
C GLN A 446 -15.13 -32.11 -7.87
N PRO A 447 -15.27 -32.50 -9.16
CA PRO A 447 -15.69 -33.86 -9.52
C PRO A 447 -14.80 -35.01 -9.00
N ASN A 448 -13.57 -34.74 -8.56
CA ASN A 448 -12.69 -35.69 -7.87
C ASN A 448 -12.86 -35.73 -6.34
N GLY A 449 -13.88 -35.05 -5.81
CA GLY A 449 -14.14 -34.92 -4.37
C GLY A 449 -13.28 -33.89 -3.63
N GLN A 450 -12.45 -33.10 -4.31
CA GLN A 450 -11.62 -32.06 -3.66
C GLN A 450 -12.44 -30.82 -3.27
N TYR A 451 -12.61 -30.60 -1.97
CA TYR A 451 -13.15 -29.36 -1.40
C TYR A 451 -12.14 -28.19 -1.56
N HIS A 452 -12.63 -26.98 -1.83
CA HIS A 452 -11.79 -25.79 -2.08
C HIS A 452 -12.56 -24.47 -1.92
N TYR A 453 -11.86 -23.42 -1.48
CA TYR A 453 -12.44 -22.09 -1.28
C TYR A 453 -12.34 -21.20 -2.53
N HIS A 454 -13.43 -20.48 -2.82
CA HIS A 454 -13.49 -19.35 -3.77
C HIS A 454 -13.44 -17.99 -3.08
N GLY A 455 -13.73 -17.93 -1.77
CA GLY A 455 -13.82 -16.69 -0.99
C GLY A 455 -13.29 -16.83 0.43
N LEU A 456 -13.84 -16.02 1.36
CA LEU A 456 -13.45 -16.05 2.78
C LEU A 456 -13.74 -17.43 3.40
N PRO A 457 -12.73 -18.14 3.95
CA PRO A 457 -12.92 -19.43 4.59
C PRO A 457 -13.47 -19.24 6.00
N GLU A 458 -14.77 -18.92 6.13
CA GLU A 458 -15.37 -18.48 7.39
C GLU A 458 -15.16 -19.46 8.54
N GLY A 459 -15.30 -20.77 8.31
CA GLY A 459 -15.01 -21.79 9.32
C GLY A 459 -13.56 -21.79 9.83
N VAL A 460 -12.57 -21.46 8.98
CA VAL A 460 -11.16 -21.27 9.40
C VAL A 460 -11.02 -20.00 10.22
N ILE A 461 -11.64 -18.89 9.79
CA ILE A 461 -11.61 -17.61 10.49
C ILE A 461 -12.25 -17.73 11.88
N THR A 462 -13.41 -18.39 11.97
CA THR A 462 -14.12 -18.69 13.23
C THR A 462 -13.28 -19.59 14.13
N LYS A 463 -12.63 -20.64 13.59
CA LYS A 463 -11.78 -21.55 14.37
C LYS A 463 -10.52 -20.85 14.92
N LEU A 464 -9.95 -19.91 14.17
CA LEU A 464 -8.84 -19.06 14.63
C LEU A 464 -9.27 -17.99 15.66
N ASN A 465 -10.56 -17.62 15.67
CA ASN A 465 -11.22 -16.76 16.66
C ASN A 465 -10.46 -15.46 17.04
N LYS A 466 -9.75 -14.83 16.09
CA LYS A 466 -8.97 -13.60 16.35
C LYS A 466 -9.83 -12.31 16.39
N GLY A 467 -11.13 -12.39 16.09
CA GLY A 467 -12.03 -11.22 16.05
C GLY A 467 -11.61 -10.19 14.99
N LYS A 468 -11.59 -8.90 15.35
CA LYS A 468 -11.10 -7.81 14.48
C LYS A 468 -9.58 -7.70 14.57
N ALA A 469 -8.86 -8.58 13.88
CA ALA A 469 -7.40 -8.58 13.85
C ALA A 469 -6.85 -9.16 12.54
N MET A 470 -5.61 -8.78 12.18
CA MET A 470 -4.89 -9.41 11.07
C MET A 470 -4.76 -10.93 11.33
N THR A 471 -5.36 -11.71 10.44
CA THR A 471 -5.50 -13.16 10.59
C THR A 471 -4.84 -13.86 9.43
N LEU A 472 -3.62 -14.39 9.63
CA LEU A 472 -2.94 -15.27 8.69
C LEU A 472 -3.77 -16.56 8.51
N VAL A 473 -4.25 -16.81 7.30
CA VAL A 473 -5.10 -17.97 6.97
C VAL A 473 -4.44 -18.97 6.02
N GLY A 474 -3.32 -18.63 5.40
CA GLY A 474 -2.59 -19.55 4.52
C GLY A 474 -1.36 -18.94 3.87
N PHE A 475 -0.80 -19.66 2.89
CA PHE A 475 0.32 -19.22 2.06
C PHE A 475 0.00 -19.43 0.59
N ALA A 476 0.44 -18.47 -0.23
CA ALA A 476 0.36 -18.55 -1.67
C ALA A 476 1.49 -19.42 -2.25
N LYS A 477 1.30 -19.92 -3.47
CA LYS A 477 2.25 -20.80 -4.17
C LYS A 477 3.64 -20.18 -4.37
N ASP A 478 3.71 -18.85 -4.40
CA ASP A 478 4.94 -18.05 -4.51
C ASP A 478 5.61 -17.77 -3.15
N GLY A 479 5.08 -18.34 -2.05
CA GLY A 479 5.61 -18.25 -0.70
C GLY A 479 5.14 -17.06 0.14
N PHE A 480 4.42 -16.08 -0.45
CA PHE A 480 3.90 -14.95 0.33
C PHE A 480 2.67 -15.36 1.18
N PRO A 481 2.50 -14.78 2.38
CA PRO A 481 1.38 -15.10 3.26
C PRO A 481 0.05 -14.53 2.75
N ILE A 482 -1.05 -15.16 3.17
CA ILE A 482 -2.43 -14.78 2.84
C ILE A 482 -3.18 -14.47 4.13
N TYR A 483 -3.72 -13.26 4.25
CA TYR A 483 -4.50 -12.79 5.40
C TYR A 483 -5.99 -12.70 5.06
N ALA A 484 -6.86 -12.96 6.05
CA ALA A 484 -8.31 -12.78 5.87
C ALA A 484 -8.79 -11.43 6.43
N ARG A 485 -9.59 -10.73 5.61
CA ARG A 485 -10.51 -9.63 5.96
C ARG A 485 -9.89 -8.34 6.52
N TYR A 486 -9.11 -8.40 7.58
CA TYR A 486 -8.60 -7.24 8.32
C TYR A 486 -7.11 -6.99 8.07
N GLY A 487 -6.76 -5.72 7.87
CA GLY A 487 -5.39 -5.23 7.77
C GLY A 487 -5.19 -3.95 8.60
N TYR A 488 -3.94 -3.62 8.93
CA TYR A 488 -3.63 -2.35 9.59
C TYR A 488 -4.07 -1.13 8.77
N ASN A 489 -4.55 -0.09 9.45
CA ASN A 489 -5.02 1.16 8.83
C ASN A 489 -3.90 1.85 8.04
N ILE A 490 -2.69 1.86 8.60
CA ILE A 490 -1.45 2.26 7.92
C ILE A 490 -0.65 0.99 7.70
N ALA A 491 -0.37 0.65 6.44
CA ALA A 491 0.18 -0.67 6.09
C ALA A 491 1.51 -1.00 6.80
N ASN A 492 2.35 0.00 7.06
CA ASN A 492 3.66 -0.18 7.72
C ASN A 492 3.64 0.09 9.25
N ASP A 493 2.48 0.30 9.88
CA ASP A 493 2.37 0.59 11.31
C ASP A 493 1.37 -0.35 12.01
N SER A 494 1.92 -1.26 12.83
CA SER A 494 1.17 -2.25 13.59
C SER A 494 0.39 -1.67 14.78
N THR A 495 0.61 -0.40 15.13
CA THR A 495 -0.11 0.32 16.19
C THR A 495 -1.33 1.07 15.66
N SER A 496 -1.45 1.26 14.33
CA SER A 496 -2.48 2.08 13.68
C SER A 496 -3.93 1.57 13.82
N GLY A 497 -4.16 0.42 14.47
CA GLY A 497 -5.44 -0.29 14.50
C GLY A 497 -5.74 -1.00 13.17
N VAL A 498 -6.84 -1.77 13.11
CA VAL A 498 -7.20 -2.54 11.90
C VAL A 498 -8.56 -2.14 11.32
N ARG A 499 -8.70 -2.27 10.00
CA ARG A 499 -9.94 -2.11 9.24
C ARG A 499 -10.14 -3.24 8.23
N LEU A 500 -11.34 -3.34 7.67
CA LEU A 500 -11.60 -4.18 6.51
C LEU A 500 -10.71 -3.72 5.34
N MET A 501 -10.01 -4.65 4.70
CA MET A 501 -9.24 -4.35 3.49
C MET A 501 -10.16 -4.35 2.27
N LEU A 502 -10.14 -3.25 1.54
CA LEU A 502 -10.94 -3.07 0.34
C LEU A 502 -10.11 -3.42 -0.91
N PRO A 503 -10.57 -4.33 -1.79
CA PRO A 503 -9.98 -4.50 -3.11
C PRO A 503 -10.03 -3.22 -3.93
N SER A 504 -9.01 -3.01 -4.77
CA SER A 504 -9.04 -1.98 -5.83
C SER A 504 -9.78 -2.45 -7.09
N TYR A 505 -10.67 -3.45 -6.98
CA TYR A 505 -11.52 -3.90 -8.09
C TYR A 505 -12.94 -3.38 -7.93
N ALA A 506 -13.50 -2.85 -9.01
CA ALA A 506 -14.88 -2.37 -9.07
C ALA A 506 -15.68 -3.19 -10.09
N LYS A 507 -16.96 -3.43 -9.79
CA LYS A 507 -17.91 -3.95 -10.77
C LYS A 507 -18.24 -2.84 -11.78
N LYS A 508 -18.14 -3.14 -13.08
CA LYS A 508 -18.52 -2.23 -14.16
C LYS A 508 -20.02 -1.94 -14.14
N SER A 509 -20.39 -0.70 -14.43
CA SER A 509 -21.80 -0.29 -14.59
C SER A 509 -22.33 -0.54 -16.01
N THR A 510 -21.43 -0.58 -17.00
CA THR A 510 -21.74 -0.80 -18.41
C THR A 510 -21.17 -2.14 -18.86
N PRO A 511 -21.93 -2.98 -19.58
CA PRO A 511 -21.41 -4.24 -20.11
C PRO A 511 -20.39 -3.98 -21.24
N ASP A 512 -19.34 -4.78 -21.28
CA ASP A 512 -18.36 -4.80 -22.38
C ASP A 512 -19.01 -5.21 -23.72
N ALA A 513 -18.41 -4.78 -24.83
CA ALA A 513 -18.86 -5.17 -26.16
C ALA A 513 -18.77 -6.70 -26.36
N GLY A 514 -19.82 -7.30 -26.93
CA GLY A 514 -19.89 -8.75 -27.12
C GLY A 514 -20.13 -9.56 -25.85
N ARG A 515 -20.48 -8.94 -24.72
CA ARG A 515 -20.93 -9.62 -23.51
C ARG A 515 -22.34 -10.24 -23.69
N PRO A 516 -22.63 -11.43 -23.14
CA PRO A 516 -23.98 -11.97 -23.03
C PRO A 516 -24.94 -11.00 -22.31
N SER A 517 -26.24 -11.11 -22.59
CA SER A 517 -27.26 -10.18 -22.09
C SER A 517 -27.25 -10.04 -20.57
N THR A 518 -27.26 -8.79 -20.08
CA THR A 518 -27.39 -8.47 -18.64
C THR A 518 -28.72 -8.89 -18.03
N SER A 519 -29.77 -9.10 -18.86
CA SER A 519 -31.06 -9.64 -18.41
C SER A 519 -31.05 -11.14 -18.09
N ILE A 520 -30.06 -11.88 -18.62
CA ILE A 520 -29.88 -13.32 -18.40
C ILE A 520 -28.72 -13.56 -17.44
N PHE A 521 -27.63 -12.79 -17.61
CA PHE A 521 -26.40 -12.86 -16.84
C PHE A 521 -26.13 -11.48 -16.20
N PRO A 522 -26.64 -11.19 -14.99
CA PRO A 522 -26.44 -9.88 -14.34
C PRO A 522 -24.97 -9.51 -14.18
N MET A 523 -24.65 -8.22 -14.05
CA MET A 523 -23.26 -7.76 -13.87
C MET A 523 -22.62 -8.34 -12.61
N GLY A 524 -21.42 -8.90 -12.76
CA GLY A 524 -20.72 -9.72 -11.78
C GLY A 524 -20.93 -11.22 -11.96
N THR A 525 -21.50 -11.66 -13.10
CA THR A 525 -21.54 -13.09 -13.46
C THR A 525 -20.20 -13.54 -14.04
N PHE A 526 -19.47 -12.63 -14.70
CA PHE A 526 -18.20 -12.93 -15.34
C PHE A 526 -17.04 -12.17 -14.69
N THR A 527 -15.83 -12.74 -14.72
CA THR A 527 -14.60 -12.07 -14.26
C THR A 527 -14.42 -10.71 -14.94
N GLN A 528 -14.76 -10.63 -16.23
CA GLN A 528 -14.66 -9.42 -17.05
C GLN A 528 -15.68 -8.32 -16.68
N ASP A 529 -16.71 -8.63 -15.88
CA ASP A 529 -17.62 -7.63 -15.33
C ASP A 529 -16.97 -6.76 -14.24
N PHE A 530 -15.74 -7.10 -13.84
CA PHE A 530 -14.93 -6.35 -12.90
C PHE A 530 -13.72 -5.73 -13.60
N GLU A 531 -13.30 -4.57 -13.10
CA GLU A 531 -12.10 -3.87 -13.56
C GLU A 531 -11.24 -3.47 -12.36
N TYR A 532 -9.92 -3.60 -12.53
CA TYR A 532 -8.97 -3.03 -11.60
C TYR A 532 -8.92 -1.51 -11.78
N ARG A 533 -9.05 -0.78 -10.69
CA ARG A 533 -8.93 0.68 -10.60
C ARG A 533 -7.85 0.98 -9.56
N ALA A 534 -6.64 1.29 -10.01
CA ALA A 534 -5.49 1.50 -9.14
C ALA A 534 -5.82 2.46 -7.98
N ASN A 535 -5.48 2.04 -6.75
CA ASN A 535 -5.73 2.79 -5.50
C ASN A 535 -7.20 3.07 -5.16
N ALA A 536 -8.18 2.40 -5.78
CA ALA A 536 -9.59 2.51 -5.38
C ALA A 536 -9.89 1.84 -4.03
N GLY A 537 -9.00 0.96 -3.55
CA GLY A 537 -9.03 0.35 -2.22
C GLY A 537 -7.63 0.26 -1.59
N ASP A 538 -7.48 -0.60 -0.60
CA ASP A 538 -6.22 -0.85 0.13
C ASP A 538 -5.19 -1.69 -0.65
N LEU A 539 -5.63 -2.37 -1.72
CA LEU A 539 -4.94 -3.52 -2.31
C LEU A 539 -4.58 -3.32 -3.79
N ASP A 540 -3.57 -4.03 -4.24
CA ASP A 540 -3.10 -4.03 -5.63
C ASP A 540 -3.94 -4.93 -6.57
N ASP A 541 -3.48 -5.05 -7.82
CA ASP A 541 -4.05 -5.88 -8.88
C ASP A 541 -4.05 -7.38 -8.57
N CYS A 542 -3.19 -7.84 -7.66
CA CYS A 542 -3.22 -9.20 -7.09
C CYS A 542 -3.88 -9.27 -5.71
N ASN A 543 -4.69 -8.28 -5.31
CA ASN A 543 -5.38 -8.24 -4.02
C ASN A 543 -4.42 -8.34 -2.81
N GLY A 544 -3.20 -7.81 -2.93
CA GLY A 544 -2.22 -7.76 -1.85
C GLY A 544 -1.64 -6.36 -1.65
N ARG A 545 -0.75 -6.21 -0.67
CA ARG A 545 0.06 -5.00 -0.45
C ARG A 545 1.33 -5.35 0.32
N TYR A 546 2.30 -4.44 0.31
CA TYR A 546 3.39 -4.48 1.30
C TYR A 546 2.93 -3.85 2.61
N GLY A 547 3.27 -4.47 3.73
CA GLY A 547 2.99 -3.93 5.06
C GLY A 547 3.48 -4.81 6.19
N VAL A 548 3.55 -4.26 7.40
CA VAL A 548 3.81 -5.04 8.62
C VAL A 548 2.62 -5.94 8.95
N THR A 549 2.90 -7.07 9.58
CA THR A 549 1.88 -8.01 10.08
C THR A 549 2.31 -8.52 11.47
N PRO A 550 1.43 -9.20 12.22
CA PRO A 550 1.80 -9.80 13.52
C PRO A 550 2.98 -10.78 13.40
N GLU A 551 3.05 -11.52 12.30
CA GLU A 551 4.12 -12.49 12.00
C GLU A 551 5.35 -11.83 11.34
N PHE A 552 5.17 -10.68 10.68
CA PHE A 552 6.20 -9.96 9.91
C PHE A 552 6.29 -8.48 10.32
N PRO A 553 6.81 -8.16 11.52
CA PRO A 553 6.87 -6.79 12.05
C PRO A 553 7.85 -5.86 11.31
N LYS A 554 8.68 -6.38 10.41
CA LYS A 554 9.56 -5.60 9.51
C LYS A 554 8.94 -5.36 8.12
N GLY A 555 7.70 -5.77 7.94
CA GLY A 555 7.02 -5.74 6.66
C GLY A 555 7.26 -6.99 5.82
N ILE A 556 6.24 -7.34 5.04
CA ILE A 556 6.30 -8.31 3.95
C ILE A 556 5.24 -7.93 2.91
N TYR A 557 5.43 -8.31 1.65
CA TYR A 557 4.29 -8.34 0.72
C TYR A 557 3.35 -9.49 1.11
N HIS A 558 2.05 -9.23 1.12
CA HIS A 558 1.06 -10.22 1.53
C HIS A 558 -0.28 -10.02 0.81
N TYR A 559 -0.94 -11.13 0.54
CA TYR A 559 -2.26 -11.16 -0.09
C TYR A 559 -3.37 -11.05 0.95
N TYR A 560 -4.53 -10.59 0.50
CA TYR A 560 -5.76 -10.64 1.29
C TYR A 560 -6.84 -11.47 0.61
N ILE A 561 -7.64 -12.13 1.46
CA ILE A 561 -8.96 -12.62 1.12
C ILE A 561 -9.99 -11.61 1.66
N THR A 562 -10.90 -11.15 0.80
CA THR A 562 -11.77 -9.98 1.03
C THR A 562 -13.25 -10.31 0.86
N GLU A 563 -14.11 -9.43 1.39
CA GLU A 563 -15.58 -9.58 1.34
C GLU A 563 -16.18 -9.31 -0.07
N SER A 564 -15.41 -8.66 -0.95
CA SER A 564 -15.78 -8.36 -2.33
C SER A 564 -14.75 -8.91 -3.32
N PHE A 565 -15.13 -8.94 -4.61
CA PHE A 565 -14.29 -9.36 -5.73
C PHE A 565 -12.91 -8.65 -5.68
N PRO A 566 -11.79 -9.38 -5.87
CA PRO A 566 -11.69 -10.75 -6.39
C PRO A 566 -11.98 -11.87 -5.38
N TYR A 567 -12.34 -11.52 -4.14
CA TYR A 567 -12.46 -12.40 -2.97
C TYR A 567 -11.09 -13.00 -2.61
N VAL A 568 -10.62 -13.96 -3.39
CA VAL A 568 -9.27 -14.54 -3.35
C VAL A 568 -8.47 -13.98 -4.54
N GLN A 569 -7.16 -13.76 -4.37
CA GLN A 569 -6.31 -13.17 -5.42
C GLN A 569 -6.37 -13.95 -6.76
N ARG A 570 -6.25 -13.26 -7.90
CA ARG A 570 -6.28 -13.87 -9.24
C ARG A 570 -4.90 -14.02 -9.91
N CYS A 571 -3.86 -13.58 -9.23
CA CYS A 571 -2.48 -13.61 -9.67
C CYS A 571 -1.53 -13.68 -8.48
N VAL A 572 -0.25 -13.88 -8.79
CA VAL A 572 0.85 -13.81 -7.83
C VAL A 572 1.89 -12.79 -8.28
N LYS A 573 2.46 -12.05 -7.33
CA LYS A 573 3.57 -11.11 -7.50
C LYS A 573 4.93 -11.77 -7.29
N GLY A 574 5.01 -12.86 -6.53
CA GLY A 574 6.26 -13.56 -6.28
C GLY A 574 6.70 -14.45 -7.45
N SER A 575 8.00 -14.75 -7.50
CA SER A 575 8.58 -15.73 -8.42
C SER A 575 8.04 -17.15 -8.14
N LEU A 576 7.71 -17.88 -9.20
CA LEU A 576 7.31 -19.30 -9.17
C LEU A 576 8.45 -20.23 -9.57
#